data_AF-A0A2C6CS31-F1
#
_entry.id   AF-A0A2C6CS31-F1
#
_cell.length_a   1.000
_cell.length_b   1.000
_cell.length_c   1.000
_cell.angle_alpha   90.00
_cell.angle_beta   90.00
_cell.angle_gamma   90.00
#
_symmetry.space_group_name_H-M   'P 1'
#
loop_
_entity.id
_entity.type
_entity.pdbx_description
1 polymer ?
#
loop_
_entity_poly.entity_id
_entity_poly.type
_entity_poly.pdbx_seq_one_letter_code
_entity_poly.pdbx_strand_id
1 'polypeptide(L)'
;MSLLDQLTIDNLSSLDDKALMAISSVQGEAANALLDGISAIGNLAYWAAHNPDYTEAKNDLQKLGYSLTFTAEILKALNLNSACADSALMVRAVHE
;
A
#
# COMPACT_ATOMS: atom_id res chain seq x y z
N MET A 1 5.84 12.01 13.60
CA MET A 1 6.30 11.24 12.43
C MET A 1 5.19 10.29 12.07
N SER A 2 4.64 10.38 10.86
CA SER A 2 3.55 9.51 10.40
C SER A 2 4.05 8.08 10.12
N LEU A 3 3.16 7.13 9.89
CA LEU A 3 3.57 5.79 9.46
C LEU A 3 4.11 5.86 8.02
N LEU A 4 3.51 6.70 7.18
CA LEU A 4 4.01 7.02 5.84
C LEU A 4 5.48 7.48 5.88
N ASP A 5 5.83 8.44 6.74
CA ASP A 5 7.21 8.95 6.85
C ASP A 5 8.18 7.85 7.28
N GLN A 6 7.74 6.88 8.09
CA GLN A 6 8.57 5.77 8.56
C GLN A 6 8.79 4.66 7.52
N LEU A 7 7.86 4.50 6.59
CA LEU A 7 7.91 3.45 5.56
C LEU A 7 8.46 3.95 4.22
N THR A 8 8.55 5.26 4.03
CA THR A 8 9.14 5.87 2.83
C THR A 8 10.67 5.73 2.88
N ILE A 9 11.29 5.43 1.74
CA ILE A 9 12.74 5.24 1.62
C ILE A 9 13.38 6.56 1.17
N ASP A 10 14.08 7.25 2.07
CA ASP A 10 14.63 8.60 1.81
C ASP A 10 15.81 8.64 0.83
N ASN A 11 16.67 7.61 0.83
CA ASN A 11 17.91 7.60 0.03
C ASN A 11 17.86 6.56 -1.10
N LEU A 12 16.70 6.48 -1.76
CA LEU A 12 16.39 5.48 -2.79
C LEU A 12 17.40 5.54 -3.96
N SER A 13 17.84 6.74 -4.34
CA SER A 13 18.81 6.97 -5.43
C SER A 13 20.23 6.44 -5.16
N SER A 14 20.57 6.05 -3.92
CA SER A 14 21.86 5.45 -3.58
C SER A 14 21.91 3.94 -3.79
N LEU A 15 20.75 3.30 -4.02
CA LEU A 15 20.64 1.86 -4.20
C LEU A 15 21.12 1.44 -5.60
N ASP A 16 21.55 0.18 -5.74
CA ASP A 16 21.89 -0.38 -7.05
C ASP A 16 20.63 -0.63 -7.90
N ASP A 17 20.80 -0.78 -9.22
CA ASP A 17 19.66 -0.94 -10.14
C ASP A 17 18.82 -2.18 -9.83
N LYS A 18 19.44 -3.25 -9.31
CA LYS A 18 18.75 -4.47 -8.93
C LYS A 18 17.78 -4.21 -7.78
N ALA A 19 18.21 -3.47 -6.77
CA ALA A 19 17.39 -3.08 -5.64
C ALA A 19 16.27 -2.12 -6.08
N LEU A 20 16.58 -1.15 -6.97
CA LEU A 20 15.58 -0.25 -7.53
C LEU A 20 14.49 -1.00 -8.30
N MET A 21 14.88 -1.93 -9.18
CA MET A 21 13.92 -2.76 -9.94
C MET A 21 13.06 -3.61 -9.02
N ALA A 22 13.65 -4.19 -7.97
CA ALA A 22 12.90 -4.95 -6.98
C ALA A 22 11.91 -4.09 -6.21
N ILE A 23 12.28 -2.87 -5.81
CA ILE A 23 11.39 -1.93 -5.11
C ILE A 23 10.23 -1.53 -6.01
N SER A 24 10.52 -1.08 -7.23
CA SER A 24 9.49 -0.72 -8.22
C SER A 24 8.50 -1.87 -8.43
N SER A 25 8.99 -3.06 -8.77
CA SER A 25 8.10 -4.18 -9.07
C SER A 25 7.32 -4.66 -7.83
N VAL A 26 8.02 -4.96 -6.74
CA VAL A 26 7.40 -5.66 -5.60
C VAL A 26 6.53 -4.73 -4.77
N GLN A 27 6.96 -3.49 -4.53
CA GLN A 27 6.15 -2.56 -3.75
C GLN A 27 4.95 -2.04 -4.56
N GLY A 28 5.10 -1.83 -5.87
CA GLY A 28 3.98 -1.52 -6.76
C GLY A 28 2.94 -2.65 -6.79
N GLU A 29 3.37 -3.91 -6.94
CA GLU A 29 2.49 -5.07 -6.90
C GLU A 29 1.78 -5.21 -5.54
N ALA A 30 2.52 -5.06 -4.44
CA ALA A 30 1.95 -5.12 -3.10
C ALA A 30 0.91 -4.01 -2.86
N ALA A 31 1.16 -2.79 -3.36
CA ALA A 31 0.20 -1.69 -3.25
C ALA A 31 -1.09 -1.98 -4.05
N ASN A 32 -0.98 -2.55 -5.25
CA ASN A 32 -2.14 -2.98 -6.05
C ASN A 32 -2.93 -4.09 -5.34
N ALA A 33 -2.25 -5.12 -4.83
CA ALA A 33 -2.89 -6.21 -4.10
C ALA A 33 -3.62 -5.71 -2.83
N LEU A 34 -3.04 -4.74 -2.11
CA LEU A 34 -3.70 -4.10 -0.98
C LEU A 34 -4.92 -3.29 -1.43
N LEU A 35 -4.85 -2.59 -2.55
CA LEU A 35 -5.98 -1.83 -3.11
C LEU A 35 -7.15 -2.76 -3.47
N ASP A 36 -6.87 -3.88 -4.15
CA ASP A 36 -7.87 -4.89 -4.49
C ASP A 36 -8.50 -5.50 -3.23
N GLY A 37 -7.68 -5.77 -2.21
CA GLY A 37 -8.13 -6.22 -0.90
C GLY A 37 -9.07 -5.22 -0.22
N ILE A 38 -8.76 -3.92 -0.29
CA ILE A 38 -9.65 -2.85 0.24
C ILE A 38 -10.99 -2.85 -0.49
N SER A 39 -11.01 -3.02 -1.81
CA SER A 39 -12.26 -3.12 -2.59
C SER A 39 -13.10 -4.33 -2.15
N ALA A 40 -12.48 -5.50 -1.96
CA ALA A 40 -13.18 -6.68 -1.46
C ALA A 40 -13.72 -6.48 -0.03
N ILE A 41 -12.93 -5.88 0.86
CA ILE A 41 -13.34 -5.51 2.22
C ILE A 41 -14.55 -4.57 2.19
N GLY A 42 -14.55 -3.56 1.31
CA GLY A 42 -15.68 -2.64 1.16
C GLY A 42 -16.98 -3.35 0.79
N ASN A 43 -16.92 -4.29 -0.16
CA ASN A 43 -18.08 -5.11 -0.53
C ASN A 43 -18.55 -5.99 0.63
N LEU A 44 -17.63 -6.67 1.34
CA LEU A 44 -17.98 -7.49 2.51
C LEU A 44 -18.57 -6.67 3.64
N ALA A 45 -18.01 -5.48 3.90
CA ALA A 45 -18.49 -4.56 4.92
C ALA A 45 -19.92 -4.09 4.63
N TYR A 46 -20.22 -3.80 3.36
CA TYR A 46 -21.58 -3.45 2.91
C TYR A 46 -22.58 -4.56 3.23
N TRP A 47 -22.29 -5.81 2.82
CA TRP A 47 -23.21 -6.93 3.06
C TRP A 47 -23.32 -7.29 4.54
N ALA A 48 -22.23 -7.23 5.29
CA ALA A 48 -22.24 -7.47 6.73
C ALA A 48 -23.16 -6.47 7.47
N ALA A 49 -23.14 -5.20 7.07
CA ALA A 49 -24.00 -4.18 7.68
C ALA A 49 -25.50 -4.37 7.39
N HIS A 50 -25.85 -5.09 6.32
CA HIS A 50 -27.23 -5.37 5.92
C HIS A 50 -27.72 -6.75 6.38
N ASN A 51 -26.87 -7.55 7.03
CA ASN A 51 -27.24 -8.88 7.51
C ASN A 51 -27.71 -8.83 8.98
N PRO A 52 -29.02 -8.96 9.27
CA PRO A 52 -29.51 -8.92 10.65
C PRO A 52 -29.06 -10.12 11.49
N ASP A 53 -28.69 -11.23 10.84
CA ASP A 53 -28.23 -12.46 11.51
C ASP A 53 -26.74 -12.39 11.87
N TYR A 54 -26.02 -11.37 11.40
CA TYR A 54 -24.61 -11.18 11.73
C TYR A 54 -24.43 -10.29 12.96
N THR A 55 -24.55 -10.88 14.15
CA THR A 55 -24.56 -10.16 15.43
C THR A 55 -23.25 -9.44 15.78
N GLU A 56 -22.14 -9.86 15.18
CA GLU A 56 -20.78 -9.40 15.45
C GLU A 56 -20.33 -8.32 14.45
N ALA A 57 -21.16 -8.03 13.43
CA ALA A 57 -20.84 -7.10 12.35
C ALA A 57 -20.30 -5.76 12.87
N LYS A 58 -20.92 -5.19 13.91
CA LYS A 58 -20.47 -3.91 14.50
C LYS A 58 -19.03 -3.96 15.00
N ASN A 59 -18.66 -5.02 15.73
CA ASN A 59 -17.32 -5.19 16.28
C ASN A 59 -16.30 -5.42 15.18
N ASP A 60 -16.65 -6.23 14.17
CA ASP A 60 -15.72 -6.59 13.11
C ASP A 60 -15.51 -5.44 12.12
N LEU A 61 -16.56 -4.68 11.80
CA LEU A 61 -16.46 -3.44 11.03
C LEU A 61 -15.60 -2.40 11.76
N GLN A 62 -15.66 -2.32 13.10
CA GLN A 62 -14.79 -1.43 13.87
C GLN A 62 -13.32 -1.84 13.74
N LYS A 63 -13.00 -3.14 13.89
CA LYS A 63 -11.64 -3.66 13.74
C LYS A 63 -11.11 -3.48 12.31
N LEU A 64 -11.93 -3.75 11.31
CA LEU A 64 -11.61 -3.51 9.91
C LEU A 64 -11.35 -2.02 9.65
N GLY A 65 -12.22 -1.15 10.15
CA GLY A 65 -12.05 0.30 10.06
C GLY A 65 -10.72 0.77 10.67
N TYR A 66 -10.37 0.27 11.86
CA TYR A 66 -9.08 0.55 12.49
C TYR A 66 -7.89 0.03 11.67
N SER A 67 -7.96 -1.19 11.14
CA SER A 67 -6.91 -1.71 10.24
C SER A 67 -6.71 -0.80 9.02
N LEU A 68 -7.81 -0.33 8.41
CA LEU A 68 -7.77 0.51 7.22
C LEU A 68 -7.09 1.86 7.44
N THR A 69 -7.07 2.39 8.68
CA THR A 69 -6.35 3.64 8.98
C THR A 69 -4.84 3.50 8.79
N PHE A 70 -4.29 2.30 9.02
CA PHE A 70 -2.87 2.01 8.76
C PHE A 70 -2.63 1.56 7.33
N THR A 71 -3.53 0.73 6.78
CA THR A 71 -3.40 0.21 5.41
C THR A 71 -3.29 1.33 4.39
N ALA A 72 -4.03 2.44 4.56
CA ALA A 72 -3.94 3.58 3.66
C ALA A 72 -2.54 4.23 3.66
N GLU A 73 -1.91 4.39 4.82
CA GLU A 73 -0.55 4.93 4.91
C GLU A 73 0.50 3.95 4.35
N ILE A 74 0.34 2.65 4.60
CA ILE A 74 1.20 1.59 4.05
C ILE A 74 1.14 1.61 2.51
N LEU A 75 -0.07 1.57 1.93
CA LEU A 75 -0.27 1.59 0.49
C LEU A 75 0.37 2.82 -0.14
N LYS A 76 0.20 4.00 0.50
CA LYS A 76 0.81 5.24 0.02
C LYS A 76 2.34 5.19 0.06
N ALA A 77 2.94 4.64 1.11
CA ALA A 77 4.39 4.48 1.19
C ALA A 77 4.93 3.55 0.11
N LEU A 78 4.31 2.38 -0.08
CA LEU A 78 4.69 1.41 -1.10
C LEU A 78 4.62 2.00 -2.52
N ASN A 79 3.52 2.70 -2.83
CA ASN A 79 3.37 3.39 -4.12
C ASN A 79 4.41 4.49 -4.33
N LEU A 80 4.69 5.29 -3.29
CA LEU A 80 5.68 6.36 -3.38
C LEU A 80 7.08 5.78 -3.63
N ASN A 81 7.48 4.77 -2.85
CA ASN A 81 8.76 4.09 -3.02
C ASN A 81 8.90 3.49 -4.41
N SER A 82 7.85 2.82 -4.91
CA SER A 82 7.80 2.26 -6.26
C SER A 82 8.03 3.33 -7.33
N ALA A 83 7.26 4.43 -7.29
CA ALA A 83 7.35 5.51 -8.26
C ALA A 83 8.70 6.24 -8.23
N CYS A 84 9.27 6.42 -7.03
CA CYS A 84 10.60 6.99 -6.86
C CYS A 84 11.69 6.06 -7.42
N ALA A 85 11.56 4.74 -7.24
CA ALA A 85 12.48 3.76 -7.80
C ALA A 85 12.47 3.76 -9.34
N ASP A 86 11.28 3.79 -9.95
CA ASP A 86 11.13 3.93 -11.40
C ASP A 86 11.78 5.21 -11.91
N SER A 87 11.53 6.33 -11.23
CA SER A 87 12.11 7.62 -11.59
C SER A 87 13.64 7.58 -11.53
N ALA A 88 14.22 6.94 -10.51
CA ALA A 88 15.67 6.80 -10.37
C ALA A 88 16.29 5.95 -11.49
N LEU A 89 15.67 4.83 -11.86
CA LEU A 89 16.09 3.99 -12.98
C LEU A 89 16.03 4.74 -14.31
N MET A 90 14.95 5.49 -14.55
CA MET A 90 14.78 6.28 -15.77
C MET A 90 15.88 7.35 -15.90
N VAL A 91 16.22 8.05 -14.81
CA VAL A 91 17.30 9.05 -14.82
C VAL A 91 18.65 8.40 -15.15
N ARG A 92 18.94 7.21 -14.62
CA ARG A 92 20.19 6.49 -14.92
C ARG A 92 20.28 6.09 -16.39
N ALA A 93 19.22 5.53 -16.95
CA ALA A 93 19.17 5.11 -18.35
C ALA A 93 19.34 6.26 -19.36
N VAL A 94 19.06 7.51 -18.96
CA VAL A 94 19.27 8.72 -19.80
C VAL A 94 20.72 9.21 -19.75
N HIS A 95 21.48 8.82 -18.72
CA HIS A 95 22.85 9.27 -18.48
C HIS A 95 23.93 8.21 -18.78
N GLU A 96 23.54 7.02 -19.22
CA GLU A 96 24.39 5.98 -19.83
C GLU A 96 24.54 6.18 -21.34
#